data_AF-A0A6H1ZC17-F1
#
_entry.id   AF-A0A6H1ZC17-F1
#
_cell.length_a   1.000
_cell.length_b   1.000
_cell.length_c   1.000
_cell.angle_alpha   90.00
_cell.angle_beta   90.00
_cell.angle_gamma   90.00
#
_symmetry.space_group_name_H-M   'P 1'
#
loop_
_entity.id
_entity.type
_entity.pdbx_description
1 polymer ?
#
loop_
_entity_poly.entity_id
_entity_poly.type
_entity_poly.pdbx_seq_one_letter_code
_entity_poly.pdbx_strand_id
1 'polypeptide(L)'
;MDLNTVVTGIVLEKACSIKASSDSYESKAITLRVRFDGVTLKDVFAKAVSSVVIQWQNGPGRNKFTSWTDRGTVDIDFKAPGRSLTDPMAEVIARAKAMPKDERAVYLKGILSQIDVVDEDEDVE
;
A
#
# COMPACT_ATOMS: atom_id res chain seq x y z
N MET A 1 8.03 -18.34 10.93
CA MET A 1 7.07 -17.24 11.16
C MET A 1 6.19 -17.18 9.91
N ASP A 2 4.88 -17.33 10.04
CA ASP A 2 3.97 -17.31 8.89
C ASP A 2 3.62 -15.86 8.52
N LEU A 3 4.01 -15.44 7.32
CA LEU A 3 3.79 -14.07 6.83
C LEU A 3 2.32 -13.77 6.52
N ASN A 4 1.47 -14.80 6.40
CA ASN A 4 0.03 -14.64 6.15
C ASN A 4 -0.78 -14.52 7.46
N THR A 5 -0.13 -14.61 8.62
CA THR A 5 -0.81 -14.41 9.90
C THR A 5 -1.42 -13.00 9.94
N VAL A 6 -2.72 -12.95 10.25
CA VAL A 6 -3.47 -11.72 10.42
C VAL A 6 -3.21 -11.15 11.81
N VAL A 7 -2.84 -9.88 11.83
CA VAL A 7 -2.67 -9.06 13.02
C VAL A 7 -3.98 -8.34 13.31
N THR A 8 -4.51 -8.54 14.51
CA THR A 8 -5.79 -7.97 14.96
C THR A 8 -5.60 -7.33 16.32
N GLY A 9 -6.15 -6.12 16.51
CA GLY A 9 -6.14 -5.41 17.79
C GLY A 9 -4.76 -5.04 18.34
N ILE A 10 -3.68 -5.09 17.55
CA ILE A 10 -2.36 -4.69 18.02
C ILE A 10 -2.21 -3.17 17.92
N VAL A 11 -1.72 -2.54 18.98
CA VAL A 11 -1.40 -1.12 19.00
C VAL A 11 0.06 -0.95 19.39
N LEU A 12 0.82 -0.22 18.56
CA LEU A 12 2.21 0.12 18.83
C LEU A 12 2.37 1.62 18.95
N GLU A 13 3.13 2.06 19.94
CA GLU A 13 3.43 3.46 20.16
C GLU A 13 4.91 3.78 19.87
N LYS A 14 5.15 4.94 19.23
CA LYS A 14 6.50 5.43 18.97
C LYS A 14 6.54 6.95 19.15
N ALA A 15 7.39 7.41 20.06
CA ALA A 15 7.72 8.83 20.15
C ALA A 15 8.66 9.24 18.99
N CYS A 16 8.35 10.35 18.33
CA CYS A 16 9.20 10.94 17.30
C CYS A 16 9.17 12.47 17.36
N SER A 17 10.23 13.09 16.83
CA SER A 17 10.29 14.53 16.63
C SER A 17 9.92 14.84 15.18
N ILE A 18 9.00 15.78 14.97
CA ILE A 18 8.62 16.28 13.64
C ILE A 18 8.96 17.76 13.57
N LYS A 19 9.52 18.17 12.43
CA LYS A 19 9.80 19.56 12.12
C LYS A 19 8.77 20.13 11.15
N ALA A 20 8.51 21.43 11.25
CA ALA A 20 7.66 22.16 10.29
C ALA A 20 8.25 22.12 8.87
N SER A 21 9.57 22.17 8.76
CA SER A 21 10.30 22.04 7.51
C SER A 21 11.67 21.40 7.71
N SER A 22 12.31 20.96 6.61
CA SER A 22 13.68 20.43 6.58
C SER A 22 14.67 21.35 7.28
N ASP A 23 14.47 22.66 7.10
CA ASP A 23 15.38 23.71 7.54
C ASP A 23 14.87 24.42 8.79
N SER A 24 13.77 23.94 9.39
CA SER A 24 13.20 24.53 10.60
C SER A 24 14.01 24.12 11.85
N TYR A 25 14.19 25.09 12.74
CA TYR A 25 14.65 24.89 14.11
C TYR A 25 13.50 24.53 15.05
N GLU A 26 12.26 24.74 14.63
CA GLU A 26 11.07 24.36 15.39
C GLU A 26 10.77 22.87 15.19
N SER A 27 10.61 22.16 16.30
CA SER A 27 10.23 20.76 16.31
C SER A 27 9.22 20.48 17.42
N LYS A 28 8.33 19.53 17.18
CA LYS A 28 7.37 19.02 18.17
C LYS A 28 7.67 17.56 18.44
N ALA A 29 7.68 17.19 19.71
CA ALA A 29 7.70 15.79 20.12
C ALA A 29 6.27 15.25 20.05
N ILE A 30 6.04 14.16 19.34
CA ILE A 30 4.71 13.53 19.26
C ILE A 30 4.82 12.03 19.50
N THR A 31 3.75 11.45 20.00
CA THR A 31 3.61 9.99 20.12
C THR A 31 2.70 9.50 19.01
N LEU A 32 3.21 8.61 18.16
CA LEU A 32 2.40 7.93 17.15
C LEU A 32 1.82 6.69 17.77
N ARG A 33 0.50 6.58 17.82
CA ARG A 33 -0.21 5.36 18.19
C ARG A 33 -0.74 4.70 16.93
N VAL A 34 -0.07 3.63 16.49
CA VAL A 34 -0.43 2.91 15.26
C VAL A 34 -1.22 1.66 15.60
N ARG A 35 -2.47 1.59 15.12
CA ARG A 35 -3.33 0.42 15.27
C ARG A 35 -3.21 -0.49 14.05
N PHE A 36 -2.94 -1.77 14.28
CA PHE A 36 -2.88 -2.83 13.29
C PHE A 36 -4.07 -3.75 13.50
N ASP A 37 -5.04 -3.69 12.59
CA ASP A 37 -6.26 -4.47 12.68
C ASP A 37 -6.65 -5.03 11.31
N GLY A 38 -6.73 -6.36 11.21
CA GLY A 38 -7.09 -7.05 9.97
C GLY A 38 -6.00 -7.03 8.89
N VAL A 39 -4.73 -6.87 9.25
CA VAL A 39 -3.61 -6.79 8.27
C VAL A 39 -2.64 -7.95 8.43
N THR A 40 -2.02 -8.42 7.34
CA THR A 40 -1.06 -9.53 7.42
C THR A 40 0.31 -9.07 7.91
N LEU A 41 1.08 -9.98 8.53
CA LEU A 41 2.49 -9.70 8.84
C LEU A 41 3.30 -9.30 7.60
N LYS A 42 3.02 -9.92 6.44
CA LYS A 42 3.61 -9.54 5.16
C LYS A 42 3.39 -8.06 4.84
N ASP A 43 2.18 -7.55 5.03
CA ASP A 43 1.82 -6.15 4.76
C ASP A 43 2.57 -5.19 5.69
N VAL A 44 2.70 -5.57 6.97
CA VAL A 44 3.45 -4.82 7.97
C VAL A 44 4.93 -4.72 7.57
N PHE A 45 5.56 -5.85 7.19
CA PHE A 45 6.95 -5.87 6.75
C PHE A 45 7.16 -5.14 5.42
N ALA A 46 6.28 -5.33 4.44
CA ALA A 46 6.34 -4.64 3.15
C ALA A 46 6.32 -3.11 3.35
N LYS A 47 5.46 -2.63 4.25
CA LYS A 47 5.37 -1.20 4.57
C LYS A 47 6.55 -0.68 5.39
N ALA A 48 7.09 -1.49 6.29
CA ALA A 48 8.30 -1.14 7.05
C ALA A 48 9.53 -0.99 6.14
N VAL A 49 9.68 -1.88 5.16
CA VAL A 49 10.76 -1.84 4.16
C VAL A 49 10.54 -0.71 3.15
N SER A 50 9.29 -0.36 2.82
CA SER A 50 8.97 0.69 1.85
C SER A 50 9.08 2.10 2.42
N SER A 51 10.21 2.52 3.00
CA SER A 51 10.52 3.92 3.38
C SER A 51 9.45 4.71 4.16
N VAL A 52 8.43 4.06 4.73
CA VAL A 52 7.20 4.75 5.18
C VAL A 52 7.43 5.62 6.39
N VAL A 53 8.39 5.29 7.26
CA VAL A 53 8.75 6.17 8.38
C VAL A 53 9.33 7.49 7.87
N ILE A 54 10.19 7.44 6.85
CA ILE A 54 10.81 8.61 6.22
C ILE A 54 9.76 9.41 5.42
N GLN A 55 8.88 8.73 4.69
CA GLN A 55 7.78 9.39 3.96
C GLN A 55 6.72 9.98 4.90
N TRP A 56 6.49 9.39 6.07
CA TRP A 56 5.56 9.91 7.06
C TRP A 56 6.09 11.18 7.71
N GLN A 57 7.38 11.19 8.08
CA GLN A 57 8.06 12.38 8.59
C GLN A 57 8.16 13.51 7.55
N ASN A 58 8.38 13.18 6.28
CA ASN A 58 8.53 14.18 5.21
C ASN A 58 7.23 14.54 4.47
N GLY A 59 6.14 13.81 4.69
CA GLY A 59 4.86 14.01 3.99
C GLY A 59 3.72 14.36 4.95
N PRO A 60 2.82 13.40 5.29
CA PRO A 60 1.64 13.65 6.12
C PRO A 60 1.93 14.35 7.45
N GLY A 61 3.06 14.04 8.08
CA GLY A 61 3.39 14.63 9.37
C GLY A 61 3.84 16.07 9.30
N ARG A 62 4.68 16.40 8.31
CA ARG A 62 5.08 17.77 8.01
C ARG A 62 3.88 18.65 7.62
N ASN A 63 2.96 18.12 6.81
CA ASN A 63 1.75 18.84 6.37
C ASN A 63 0.75 19.13 7.49
N LYS A 64 0.81 18.38 8.61
CA LYS A 64 -0.07 18.55 9.78
C LYS A 64 0.64 19.16 10.98
N PHE A 65 1.87 19.65 10.81
CA PHE A 65 2.67 20.19 11.90
C PHE A 65 1.93 21.29 12.70
N THR A 66 1.18 22.16 12.03
CA THR A 66 0.41 23.25 12.67
C THR A 66 -0.78 22.76 13.48
N SER A 67 -1.42 21.65 13.08
CA SER A 67 -2.57 21.08 13.79
C SER A 67 -2.18 20.19 14.96
N TRP A 68 -0.88 19.91 15.12
CA TRP A 68 -0.38 19.07 16.21
C TRP A 68 0.02 19.88 17.43
N THR A 69 -0.26 19.30 18.59
CA THR A 69 0.17 19.82 19.89
C THR A 69 1.49 19.17 20.26
N ASP A 70 2.43 19.95 20.81
CA ASP A 70 3.66 19.38 21.34
C ASP A 70 3.35 18.41 22.49
N ARG A 71 4.05 17.27 22.50
CA ARG A 71 3.79 16.09 23.36
C ARG A 71 2.41 15.45 23.18
N GLY A 72 1.72 15.76 22.08
CA GLY A 72 0.43 15.16 21.73
C GLY A 72 0.57 13.72 21.25
N THR A 73 -0.55 12.98 21.34
CA THR A 73 -0.67 11.65 20.73
C THR A 73 -1.45 11.76 19.43
N VAL A 74 -0.96 11.09 18.39
CA VAL A 74 -1.61 11.01 17.07
C VAL A 74 -1.98 9.56 16.82
N ASP A 75 -3.28 9.27 16.77
CA ASP A 75 -3.78 7.95 16.41
C ASP A 75 -3.73 7.75 14.89
N ILE A 76 -3.20 6.61 14.47
CA ILE A 76 -3.00 6.23 13.07
C ILE A 76 -3.51 4.81 12.88
N ASP A 77 -4.48 4.62 12.01
CA ASP A 77 -4.84 3.29 11.56
C ASP A 77 -3.85 2.82 10.48
N PHE A 78 -3.19 1.71 10.75
CA PHE A 78 -2.36 1.06 9.75
C PHE A 78 -3.24 0.55 8.63
N LYS A 79 -3.12 1.20 7.47
CA LYS A 79 -3.62 0.63 6.22
C LYS A 79 -2.54 -0.25 5.64
N ALA A 80 -2.87 -1.51 5.34
CA ALA A 80 -2.07 -2.34 4.46
C ALA A 80 -1.68 -1.51 3.22
N PRO A 81 -0.48 -1.70 2.63
CA PRO A 81 -0.21 -1.12 1.33
C PRO A 81 -1.40 -1.55 0.46
N GLY A 82 -2.20 -0.58 0.02
CA GLY A 82 -3.24 -0.88 -0.95
C GLY A 82 -2.50 -1.62 -2.05
N ARG A 83 -2.98 -2.81 -2.44
CA ARG A 83 -2.68 -3.28 -3.80
C ARG A 83 -2.84 -2.03 -4.63
N SER A 84 -1.77 -1.53 -5.24
CA SER A 84 -1.96 -0.63 -6.37
C SER A 84 -2.91 -1.42 -7.24
N LEU A 85 -4.18 -1.02 -7.28
CA LEU A 85 -5.10 -1.42 -8.33
C LEU A 85 -4.52 -0.70 -9.55
N THR A 86 -3.40 -1.20 -10.04
CA THR A 86 -3.05 -1.04 -11.43
C THR A 86 -4.25 -1.66 -12.11
N ASP A 87 -5.01 -0.81 -12.80
CA ASP A 87 -6.11 -1.26 -13.65
C ASP A 87 -5.61 -2.50 -14.39
N PRO A 88 -6.24 -3.68 -14.21
CA PRO A 88 -5.78 -4.92 -14.83
C PRO A 88 -5.57 -4.74 -16.34
N MET A 89 -6.37 -3.87 -16.96
CA MET A 89 -6.23 -3.49 -18.36
C MET A 89 -4.97 -2.67 -18.62
N ALA A 90 -4.59 -1.76 -17.73
CA ALA A 90 -3.35 -1.00 -17.83
C ALA A 90 -2.10 -1.91 -17.73
N GLU A 91 -2.13 -2.95 -16.91
CA GLU A 91 -1.05 -3.94 -16.82
C GLU A 91 -0.94 -4.79 -18.10
N VAL A 92 -2.09 -5.25 -18.64
CA VAL A 92 -2.14 -5.95 -19.93
C VAL A 92 -1.61 -5.08 -21.07
N ILE A 93 -1.98 -3.79 -21.11
CA ILE A 93 -1.49 -2.83 -22.11
C ILE A 93 0.01 -2.57 -21.95
N ALA A 94 0.51 -2.40 -20.73
CA ALA A 94 1.93 -2.17 -20.47
C ALA A 94 2.77 -3.39 -20.91
N ARG A 95 2.30 -4.60 -20.59
CA ARG A 95 2.95 -5.85 -20.97
C ARG A 95 2.92 -6.08 -22.48
N ALA A 96 1.79 -5.80 -23.14
CA ALA A 96 1.68 -5.85 -24.59
C ALA A 96 2.63 -4.85 -25.27
N LYS A 97 2.78 -3.63 -24.73
CA LYS A 97 3.71 -2.61 -25.27
C LYS A 97 5.17 -2.99 -25.11
N ALA A 98 5.53 -3.70 -24.03
CA ALA A 98 6.89 -4.16 -23.77
C ALA A 98 7.32 -5.37 -24.62
N MET A 99 6.36 -6.05 -25.28
CA MET A 99 6.65 -7.20 -26.15
C MET A 99 6.94 -6.79 -27.62
N PRO A 100 7.79 -7.57 -28.32
CA PRO A 100 7.91 -7.57 -29.77
C PRO A 100 6.55 -7.74 -30.47
N LYS A 101 6.40 -7.22 -31.69
CA LYS A 101 5.10 -7.18 -32.39
C LYS A 101 4.51 -8.57 -32.68
N ASP A 102 5.37 -9.54 -32.93
CA ASP A 102 5.09 -10.94 -33.16
C ASP A 102 4.61 -11.66 -31.89
N GLU A 103 5.22 -11.39 -30.74
CA GLU A 103 4.81 -11.97 -29.46
C GLU A 103 3.53 -11.31 -28.89
N ARG A 104 3.34 -10.01 -29.16
CA ARG A 104 2.17 -9.23 -28.71
C ARG A 104 0.85 -9.81 -29.22
N ALA A 105 0.82 -10.26 -30.49
CA ALA A 105 -0.38 -10.81 -31.09
C ALA A 105 -0.80 -12.14 -30.44
N VAL A 106 0.17 -12.99 -30.12
CA VAL A 106 -0.07 -14.27 -29.43
C VAL A 106 -0.57 -14.04 -28.00
N TYR A 107 0.06 -13.09 -27.28
CA TYR A 107 -0.34 -12.72 -25.93
C TYR A 107 -1.78 -12.19 -25.85
N LEU A 108 -2.14 -11.24 -26.72
CA LEU A 108 -3.49 -10.68 -26.76
C LEU A 108 -4.53 -11.72 -27.20
N LYS A 109 -4.18 -12.60 -28.15
CA LYS A 109 -5.06 -13.70 -28.58
C LYS A 109 -5.32 -14.70 -27.45
N GLY A 110 -4.32 -15.01 -26.64
CA GLY A 110 -4.46 -15.90 -25.47
C GLY A 110 -5.35 -15.33 -24.37
N ILE A 111 -5.37 -14.00 -24.20
CA ILE A 111 -6.31 -13.34 -23.28
C ILE A 111 -7.73 -13.41 -23.82
N LEU A 112 -7.93 -13.12 -25.12
CA LEU A 112 -9.25 -13.18 -25.76
C LEU A 112 -9.84 -14.60 -25.73
N SER A 113 -9.03 -15.65 -25.91
CA SER A 113 -9.51 -17.03 -25.82
C SER A 113 -9.94 -17.46 -24.42
N GLN A 114 -9.61 -16.71 -23.37
CA GLN A 114 -10.12 -16.96 -22.01
C GLN A 114 -11.48 -16.29 -21.78
N ILE A 115 -11.93 -15.42 -22.69
CA ILE A 115 -13.23 -14.74 -22.62
C ILE A 115 -14.31 -15.61 -23.28
N ASP A 116 -13.98 -16.36 -24.34
CA ASP A 116 -14.93 -17.25 -25.05
C ASP A 116 -15.27 -18.56 -24.32
N VAL A 117 -14.65 -18.88 -23.18
CA VAL A 117 -14.90 -20.15 -22.43
C VAL A 117 -15.99 -19.98 -21.36
N VAL A 118 -16.72 -18.86 -21.35
CA VAL A 118 -17.72 -18.58 -20.30
C VAL A 118 -19.16 -18.93 -20.72
N ASP A 119 -19.43 -19.33 -21.97
CA ASP A 119 -20.82 -19.44 -22.47
C ASP A 119 -21.32 -20.83 -22.90
N GLU A 120 -20.61 -21.95 -22.74
CA GLU A 120 -21.18 -23.27 -23.05
C GLU A 120 -20.68 -24.36 -22.09
N ASP A 121 -21.41 -24.62 -20.99
CA ASP A 121 -21.52 -25.94 -20.33
C ASP A 121 -22.53 -25.88 -19.14
N GLU A 122 -23.74 -25.37 -19.36
CA GLU A 122 -24.90 -25.77 -18.54
C GLU A 122 -26.00 -26.26 -19.49
N ASP A 123 -25.86 -27.51 -19.93
CA ASP A 123 -27.01 -28.38 -20.24
C ASP A 123 -26.60 -29.85 -20.05
N VAL A 124 -27.58 -30.65 -19.61
CA VAL A 124 -27.60 -32.11 -19.39
C VAL A 124 -27.05 -32.53 -18.01
N GLU A 125 -27.83 -33.06 -17.06
CA GLU A 125 -28.97 -34.01 -17.12
C GLU A 125 -29.92 -33.86 -15.91
#